data_AF-A0A4Q4BNU0-F1
#
_entry.id   AF-A0A4Q4BNU0-F1
#
_cell.length_a   1.000
_cell.length_b   1.000
_cell.length_c   1.000
_cell.angle_alpha   90.00
_cell.angle_beta   90.00
_cell.angle_gamma   90.00
#
_symmetry.space_group_name_H-M   'P 1'
#
loop_
_entity.id
_entity.type
_entity.pdbx_description
1 polymer ?
#
loop_
_entity_poly.entity_id
_entity_poly.type
_entity_poly.pdbx_seq_one_letter_code
_entity_poly.pdbx_strand_id
1 'polypeptide(L)'
;MTEDGLPNLPLRAFAKADPSPDTIFYAEPRFVTHIDHGAIAAVTGLYRTLFSPDDTVLDLMSSWVSHLPDEVAYAEIIGHGMNATE
;
A
#
# COMPACT_ATOMS: atom_id res chain seq x y z
N MET A 1 -15.40 -25.99 -11.31
CA MET A 1 -14.05 -25.51 -11.64
C MET A 1 -13.11 -26.61 -11.22
N THR A 2 -12.46 -27.22 -12.20
CA THR A 2 -11.84 -28.54 -12.13
C THR A 2 -10.71 -28.63 -11.11
N GLU A 3 -10.66 -29.78 -10.43
CA GLU A 3 -9.62 -30.22 -9.48
C GLU A 3 -8.30 -30.56 -10.18
N ASP A 4 -7.84 -29.72 -11.12
CA ASP A 4 -6.50 -29.88 -11.69
C ASP A 4 -5.49 -29.31 -10.69
N GLY A 5 -5.12 -30.17 -9.74
CA GLY A 5 -4.13 -29.88 -8.71
C GLY A 5 -2.83 -29.37 -9.33
N LEU A 6 -2.44 -28.16 -8.95
CA LEU A 6 -1.13 -27.60 -9.27
C LEU A 6 -0.06 -28.59 -8.76
N PRO A 7 0.75 -29.19 -9.64
CA PRO A 7 1.69 -30.23 -9.23
C PRO A 7 2.66 -29.65 -8.18
N ASN A 8 2.79 -30.36 -7.05
CA ASN A 8 3.65 -30.06 -5.90
C ASN A 8 3.13 -29.06 -4.85
N LEU A 9 1.85 -28.70 -4.85
CA LEU A 9 1.28 -27.90 -3.76
C LEU A 9 0.26 -28.70 -2.94
N PRO A 10 0.24 -28.56 -1.61
CA PRO A 10 -0.77 -29.22 -0.78
C PRO A 10 -2.17 -28.76 -1.19
N LEU A 11 -3.18 -29.62 -1.00
CA LEU A 11 -4.58 -29.38 -1.39
C LEU A 11 -5.13 -28.01 -0.96
N ARG A 12 -4.61 -27.44 0.13
CA ARG A 12 -5.05 -26.17 0.71
C ARG A 12 -4.01 -25.05 0.62
N ALA A 13 -3.04 -25.14 -0.30
CA ALA A 13 -2.00 -24.13 -0.47
C ALA A 13 -2.55 -22.70 -0.69
N PHE A 14 -3.74 -22.60 -1.28
CA PHE A 14 -4.43 -21.33 -1.54
C PHE A 14 -5.70 -21.13 -0.71
N ALA A 15 -5.96 -22.01 0.27
CA ALA A 15 -7.09 -21.80 1.17
C ALA A 15 -6.77 -20.63 2.10
N LYS A 16 -7.67 -19.64 2.17
CA LYS A 16 -7.57 -18.57 3.17
C LYS A 16 -7.65 -19.18 4.57
N ALA A 17 -6.77 -18.73 5.47
CA ALA A 17 -6.85 -19.09 6.89
C ALA A 17 -8.13 -18.53 7.54
N ASP A 18 -8.55 -17.34 7.09
CA ASP A 18 -9.83 -16.73 7.43
C ASP A 18 -10.61 -16.42 6.13
N PRO A 19 -11.77 -17.09 5.89
CA PRO A 19 -12.59 -16.83 4.72
C PRO A 19 -13.54 -15.63 4.89
N SER A 20 -13.51 -14.93 6.02
CA SER A 20 -14.38 -13.77 6.26
C SER A 20 -14.18 -12.66 5.21
N PRO A 21 -15.23 -11.90 4.85
CA PRO A 21 -15.10 -10.81 3.90
C PRO A 21 -14.16 -9.71 4.40
N ASP A 22 -13.25 -9.26 3.52
CA ASP A 22 -12.29 -8.19 3.82
C ASP A 22 -13.01 -6.91 4.30
N THR A 23 -14.25 -6.65 3.87
CA THR A 23 -15.07 -5.51 4.32
C THR A 23 -15.30 -5.47 5.83
N ILE A 24 -15.31 -6.64 6.50
CA ILE A 24 -15.42 -6.71 7.96
C ILE A 24 -14.10 -6.25 8.60
N PHE A 25 -12.98 -6.68 8.02
CA PHE A 25 -11.65 -6.32 8.52
C PHE A 25 -11.36 -4.81 8.36
N TYR A 26 -11.84 -4.21 7.28
CA TYR A 26 -11.70 -2.78 6.94
C TYR A 26 -12.88 -1.90 7.40
N ALA A 27 -13.77 -2.42 8.25
CA ALA A 27 -14.93 -1.67 8.73
C ALA A 27 -14.53 -0.43 9.55
N GLU A 28 -13.41 -0.50 10.28
CA GLU A 28 -12.86 0.58 11.08
C GLU A 28 -11.55 1.10 10.45
N PRO A 29 -11.41 2.42 10.21
CA PRO A 29 -10.18 3.01 9.70
C PRO A 29 -8.98 2.72 10.61
N ARG A 30 -7.82 2.46 10.01
CA ARG A 30 -6.61 2.12 10.75
C ARG A 30 -5.51 3.13 10.48
N PHE A 31 -5.45 4.14 11.33
CA PHE A 31 -4.37 5.12 11.31
C PHE A 31 -3.13 4.56 12.02
N VAL A 32 -2.42 3.68 11.33
CA VAL A 32 -1.17 3.08 11.82
C VAL A 32 -0.01 3.41 10.91
N THR A 33 1.16 3.60 11.50
CA THR A 33 2.41 3.70 10.75
C THR A 33 3.01 2.31 10.66
N HIS A 34 3.01 1.73 9.47
CA HIS A 34 3.40 0.33 9.26
C HIS A 34 4.91 0.06 9.30
N ILE A 35 5.72 1.11 9.15
CA ILE A 35 7.18 1.03 9.09
C ILE A 35 7.81 1.97 10.12
N ASP A 36 9.03 1.65 10.54
CA ASP A 36 9.75 2.48 11.51
C ASP A 36 10.26 3.80 10.89
N HIS A 37 10.67 4.72 11.76
CA HIS A 37 11.16 6.05 11.36
C HIS A 37 12.39 6.00 10.44
N GLY A 38 13.27 5.01 10.61
CA GLY A 38 14.45 4.86 9.76
C GLY A 38 14.07 4.43 8.34
N ALA A 39 13.13 3.51 8.22
CA ALA A 39 12.56 3.10 6.94
C ALA A 39 11.85 4.27 6.24
N ILE A 40 11.06 5.07 6.96
CA ILE A 40 10.42 6.28 6.42
C ILE A 40 11.48 7.23 5.86
N ALA A 41 12.50 7.56 6.66
CA ALA A 41 13.56 8.47 6.24
C ALA A 41 14.30 7.97 4.98
N ALA A 42 14.54 6.66 4.89
CA ALA A 42 15.19 6.06 3.73
C ALA A 42 14.32 6.16 2.46
N VAL A 43 13.02 5.88 2.55
CA VAL A 43 12.07 5.99 1.42
C VAL A 43 11.92 7.45 0.97
N THR A 44 11.75 8.38 1.92
CA THR A 44 11.67 9.81 1.60
C THR A 44 12.97 10.31 0.93
N GLY A 45 14.12 9.88 1.43
CA GLY A 45 15.41 10.17 0.81
C GLY A 45 15.53 9.62 -0.61
N LEU A 46 15.02 8.41 -0.85
CA LEU A 46 14.98 7.80 -2.17
C LEU A 46 14.10 8.62 -3.13
N TYR A 47 12.87 8.96 -2.73
CA TYR A 47 11.93 9.72 -3.57
C TYR A 47 12.46 11.09 -3.97
N ARG A 48 13.20 11.75 -3.07
CA ARG A 48 13.92 13.00 -3.37
C ARG A 48 14.90 12.89 -4.55
N THR A 49 15.46 11.70 -4.77
CA THR A 49 16.41 11.44 -5.87
C THR A 49 15.74 10.95 -7.15
N LEU A 50 14.53 10.40 -7.04
CA LEU A 50 13.83 9.77 -8.16
C LEU A 50 12.86 10.73 -8.84
N PHE A 51 12.17 11.57 -8.08
CA PHE A 51 11.10 12.41 -8.59
C PHE A 51 11.54 13.87 -8.73
N SER A 52 10.94 14.54 -9.70
CA SER A 52 11.08 15.96 -9.97
C SER A 52 9.80 16.73 -9.64
N PRO A 53 9.86 18.04 -9.36
CA PRO A 53 8.66 18.86 -9.09
C PRO A 53 7.60 18.83 -10.20
N ASP A 54 7.99 18.60 -11.45
CA ASP A 54 7.07 18.55 -12.58
C ASP A 54 6.36 17.18 -12.73
N ASP A 55 6.67 16.21 -11.87
CA ASP A 55 6.09 14.86 -11.96
C ASP A 55 4.64 14.83 -11.46
N THR A 56 3.84 13.96 -12.11
CA THR A 56 2.52 13.54 -11.63
C THR A 56 2.65 12.17 -10.97
N VAL A 57 2.32 12.08 -9.68
CA VAL A 57 2.56 10.89 -8.85
C VAL A 57 1.24 10.18 -8.57
N LEU A 58 1.18 8.87 -8.87
CA LEU A 58 0.12 7.97 -8.42
C LEU A 58 0.62 7.13 -7.25
N ASP A 59 0.09 7.38 -6.06
CA ASP A 59 0.39 6.62 -4.84
C ASP A 59 -0.64 5.49 -4.66
N LEU A 60 -0.19 4.26 -4.86
CA LEU A 60 -1.00 3.06 -4.74
C LEU A 60 -0.87 2.47 -3.34
N MET A 61 -2.01 2.11 -2.75
CA MET A 61 -2.08 1.76 -1.32
C MET A 61 -1.66 2.94 -0.45
N SER A 62 -2.10 4.14 -0.86
CA SER A 62 -1.79 5.37 -0.14
C SER A 62 -2.26 5.27 1.29
N SER A 63 -1.37 5.64 2.20
CA SER A 63 -1.62 5.66 3.64
C SER A 63 -1.94 7.08 4.07
N TRP A 64 -2.59 7.22 5.23
CA TRP A 64 -2.78 8.52 5.88
C TRP A 64 -1.45 9.24 6.23
N VAL A 65 -0.31 8.54 6.15
CA VAL A 65 1.04 9.11 6.26
C VAL A 65 1.71 9.09 4.88
N SER A 66 1.97 10.27 4.32
CA SER A 66 2.80 10.41 3.12
C SER A 66 4.27 10.15 3.41
N HIS A 67 4.99 9.60 2.43
CA HIS A 67 6.45 9.46 2.46
C HIS A 67 7.15 10.35 1.44
N LEU A 68 6.39 11.18 0.71
CA LEU A 68 6.95 12.18 -0.18
C LEU A 68 7.69 13.26 0.62
N PRO A 69 8.77 13.84 0.07
CA PRO A 69 9.46 14.94 0.74
C PRO A 69 8.55 16.18 0.86
N ASP A 70 8.34 16.66 2.08
CA ASP A 70 7.42 17.77 2.39
C ASP A 70 7.80 19.10 1.71
N GLU A 71 9.08 19.26 1.34
CA GLU A 71 9.57 20.49 0.70
C GLU A 71 9.51 20.47 -0.83
N VAL A 72 8.98 19.40 -1.44
CA VAL A 72 8.79 19.30 -2.90
C VAL A 72 7.31 19.43 -3.25
N ALA A 73 6.97 20.48 -4.00
CA ALA A 73 5.66 20.62 -4.62
C ALA A 73 5.67 19.90 -5.97
N TYR A 74 4.93 18.79 -6.06
CA TYR A 74 4.74 18.03 -7.29
C TYR A 74 3.63 18.65 -8.14
N ALA A 75 3.63 18.38 -9.45
CA ALA A 75 2.61 18.89 -10.36
C ALA A 75 1.21 18.37 -10.00
N GLU A 76 1.11 17.09 -9.65
CA GLU A 76 -0.12 16.46 -9.17
C GLU A 76 0.21 15.20 -8.34
N ILE A 77 -0.57 14.94 -7.29
CA ILE A 77 -0.47 13.74 -6.46
C ILE A 77 -1.87 13.11 -6.38
N ILE A 78 -1.98 11.85 -6.79
CA ILE A 78 -3.21 11.08 -6.82
C ILE A 78 -3.03 9.89 -5.88
N GLY A 79 -3.77 9.87 -4.77
CA GLY A 79 -3.74 8.76 -3.81
C GLY A 79 -4.86 7.75 -4.05
N HIS A 80 -4.53 6.45 -4.01
CA HIS A 80 -5.51 5.37 -3.96
C HIS A 80 -5.31 4.52 -2.70
N GLY A 81 -6.04 4.87 -1.64
CA GLY A 81 -6.10 4.15 -0.37
C GLY A 81 -7.26 3.14 -0.29
N MET A 82 -7.48 2.56 0.88
CA MET A 82 -8.54 1.54 1.07
C MET A 82 -9.91 2.17 1.30
N ASN A 83 -9.97 3.42 1.77
CA ASN A 83 -11.19 4.19 1.92
C ASN A 83 -10.93 5.70 1.77
N ALA A 84 -12.00 6.49 1.63
CA ALA A 84 -11.90 7.93 1.39
C ALA A 84 -11.45 8.77 2.62
N THR A 85 -11.30 8.13 3.79
CA THR A 85 -10.89 8.78 5.04
C THR A 85 -9.39 8.65 5.30
N GLU A 86 -8.74 7.71 4.62
CA GLU A 86 -7.27 7.60 4.54
C GLU A 86 -6.74 8.62 3.53
#